data_AF-A0AAN7LDS0-F1
#
_entry.id   AF-A0AAN7LDS0-F1
#
_cell.length_a   1.000
_cell.length_b   1.000
_cell.length_c   1.000
_cell.angle_alpha   90.00
_cell.angle_beta   90.00
_cell.angle_gamma   90.00
#
_symmetry.space_group_name_H-M   'P 1'
#
loop_
_entity.id
_entity.type
_entity.pdbx_description
1 polymer ?
#
loop_
_entity_poly.entity_id
_entity_poly.type
_entity_poly.pdbx_seq_one_letter_code
_entity_poly.pdbx_strand_id
1 'polypeptide(L)'
;MSIDAQPQPPYNCRISLGAHSLGFAHCSSFEGRLRNFDSTDDVDASMRPSFAASMKRMCPVKGRARNAGVTMDPSPMSFDNTYYRVVLQGKGLFSIDQALLTHPKTKRLVTRFATSRKAFVDTFVHSIVKLSSVTGGQEIRRNCRVVNCFQAPCDYFYGPNRFFIWPIS
;
A
#
# COMPACT_ATOMS: atom_id res chain seq x y z
N MET A 1 -1.56 -12.57 -0.59
CA MET A 1 -1.76 -12.04 0.77
C MET A 1 -3.11 -11.36 0.80
N SER A 2 -4.16 -12.14 1.08
CA SER A 2 -5.44 -11.58 1.47
C SER A 2 -5.29 -11.14 2.91
N ILE A 3 -5.42 -9.83 3.17
CA ILE A 3 -5.74 -9.38 4.51
C ILE A 3 -7.21 -9.73 4.65
N ASP A 4 -7.50 -10.98 5.03
CA ASP A 4 -8.84 -11.34 5.45
C ASP A 4 -9.20 -10.41 6.60
N ALA A 5 -10.37 -9.79 6.46
CA ALA A 5 -10.92 -8.85 7.42
C ALA A 5 -11.11 -9.57 8.76
N GLN A 6 -10.07 -9.55 9.59
CA GLN A 6 -10.21 -9.72 11.02
C GLN A 6 -11.30 -8.74 11.50
N PRO A 7 -12.06 -9.06 12.56
CA PRO A 7 -13.14 -8.21 13.07
C PRO A 7 -12.54 -6.96 13.72
N GLN A 8 -12.03 -6.08 12.88
CA GLN A 8 -11.47 -4.79 13.21
C GLN A 8 -12.36 -3.74 12.58
N PRO A 9 -12.62 -2.63 13.27
CA PRO A 9 -13.38 -1.55 12.67
C PRO A 9 -12.75 -1.14 11.33
N PRO A 10 -13.52 -1.01 10.24
CA PRO A 10 -13.00 -0.87 8.86
C PRO A 10 -12.16 0.40 8.61
N TYR A 11 -12.02 1.25 9.62
CA TYR A 11 -11.24 2.48 9.54
C TYR A 11 -9.76 2.29 9.88
N ASN A 12 -9.37 1.30 10.67
CA ASN A 12 -7.95 1.15 11.08
C ASN A 12 -7.05 0.82 9.88
N CYS A 13 -7.52 -0.02 8.95
CA CYS A 13 -6.80 -0.33 7.71
C CYS A 13 -6.53 0.94 6.87
N ARG A 14 -7.42 1.94 6.96
CA ARG A 14 -7.30 3.20 6.21
C ARG A 14 -6.33 4.19 6.85
N ILE A 15 -6.08 4.10 8.16
CA ILE A 15 -5.03 4.88 8.85
C ILE A 15 -3.64 4.39 8.46
N SER A 16 -3.47 3.07 8.31
CA SER A 16 -2.19 2.45 7.93
C SER A 16 -1.68 2.93 6.57
N LEU A 17 -2.56 3.44 5.69
CA LEU A 17 -2.16 4.08 4.43
C LEU A 17 -1.31 5.34 4.63
N GLY A 18 -1.34 5.95 5.83
CA GLY A 18 -0.39 7.00 6.20
C GLY A 18 1.08 6.56 6.12
N ALA A 19 1.37 5.26 6.06
CA ALA A 19 2.71 4.75 5.77
C ALA A 19 3.24 5.18 4.39
N HIS A 20 2.36 5.49 3.43
CA HIS A 20 2.72 6.05 2.12
C HIS A 20 3.29 7.47 2.20
N SER A 21 3.40 8.07 3.38
CA SER A 21 4.24 9.27 3.59
C SER A 21 5.74 8.98 3.40
N LEU A 22 6.15 7.72 3.33
CA LEU A 22 7.52 7.32 3.05
C LEU A 22 7.57 6.37 1.85
N GLY A 23 8.70 6.38 1.16
CA GLY A 23 9.05 5.36 0.18
C GLY A 23 8.85 5.76 -1.28
N PHE A 24 8.93 4.73 -2.12
CA PHE A 24 9.00 4.85 -3.57
C PHE A 24 8.05 3.84 -4.22
N ALA A 25 7.38 4.29 -5.28
CA ALA A 25 6.45 3.47 -6.04
C ALA A 25 6.91 3.37 -7.50
N HIS A 26 6.97 2.14 -8.00
CA HIS A 26 7.18 1.90 -9.42
C HIS A 26 5.98 2.36 -10.24
N CYS A 27 6.23 2.86 -11.45
CA CYS A 27 5.18 3.33 -12.36
C CYS A 27 4.08 2.27 -12.57
N SER A 28 4.44 0.99 -12.65
CA SER A 28 3.49 -0.13 -12.81
C SER A 28 2.43 -0.20 -11.71
N SER A 29 2.70 0.35 -10.52
CA SER A 29 1.78 0.32 -9.38
C SER A 29 0.65 1.35 -9.49
N PHE A 30 0.78 2.36 -10.35
CA PHE A 30 -0.22 3.42 -10.52
C PHE A 30 -0.48 3.80 -11.98
N GLU A 31 0.19 3.19 -12.96
CA GLU A 31 0.03 3.52 -14.39
C GLU A 31 -1.41 3.33 -14.89
N GLY A 32 -2.16 2.39 -14.30
CA GLY A 32 -3.58 2.19 -14.62
C GLY A 32 -4.46 3.40 -14.30
N ARG A 33 -4.04 4.28 -13.38
CA ARG A 33 -4.73 5.57 -13.13
C ARG A 33 -4.40 6.64 -14.15
N LEU A 34 -3.28 6.48 -14.84
CA LEU A 34 -2.78 7.48 -15.78
C LEU A 34 -3.24 7.20 -17.20
N ARG A 35 -3.60 5.95 -17.55
CA ARG A 35 -3.94 5.57 -18.93
C ARG A 35 -4.93 4.42 -18.91
N ASN A 36 -5.92 4.47 -19.80
CA ASN A 36 -6.96 3.44 -19.92
C ASN A 36 -7.60 3.09 -18.56
N PHE A 37 -7.95 4.10 -17.76
CA PHE A 37 -8.44 3.89 -16.41
C PHE A 37 -9.76 3.11 -16.38
N ASP A 38 -10.72 3.50 -17.20
CA ASP A 38 -11.94 2.74 -17.44
C ASP A 38 -12.45 2.91 -18.88
N SER A 39 -13.66 2.43 -19.17
CA SER A 39 -14.27 2.52 -20.51
C SER A 39 -14.62 3.94 -20.95
N THR A 40 -14.68 4.88 -20.01
CA THR A 40 -15.13 6.26 -20.22
C THR A 40 -14.00 7.28 -20.11
N ASP A 41 -13.05 7.06 -19.20
CA ASP A 41 -11.98 7.98 -18.86
C ASP A 41 -10.60 7.35 -19.09
N ASP A 42 -9.73 8.05 -19.84
CA ASP A 42 -8.33 7.65 -19.99
C ASP A 42 -7.54 7.79 -18.67
N VAL A 43 -7.88 8.80 -17.88
CA VAL A 43 -7.21 9.14 -16.62
C VAL A 43 -8.24 9.12 -15.50
N ASP A 44 -7.87 8.59 -14.34
CA ASP A 44 -8.71 8.61 -13.15
C ASP A 44 -9.19 10.03 -12.82
N ALA A 45 -10.50 10.27 -12.93
CA ALA A 45 -11.14 11.56 -12.71
C ALA A 45 -10.98 12.09 -11.27
N SER A 46 -10.67 11.22 -10.30
CA SER A 46 -10.37 11.62 -8.92
C SER A 46 -8.96 12.23 -8.76
N MET A 47 -8.09 12.07 -9.76
CA MET A 47 -6.74 12.61 -9.77
C MET A 47 -6.74 14.04 -10.34
N ARG A 48 -5.99 14.94 -9.69
CA ARG A 48 -5.83 16.31 -10.18
C ARG A 48 -5.16 16.31 -11.56
N PRO A 49 -5.74 16.95 -12.61
CA PRO A 49 -5.22 16.84 -13.97
C PRO A 49 -3.75 17.25 -14.12
N SER A 50 -3.33 18.33 -13.45
CA SER A 50 -1.93 18.79 -13.45
C SER A 50 -0.96 17.80 -12.78
N PHE A 51 -1.45 17.04 -11.79
CA PHE A 51 -0.68 15.99 -11.15
C PHE A 51 -0.58 14.76 -12.06
N ALA A 52 -1.70 14.32 -12.67
CA ALA A 52 -1.71 13.24 -13.65
C ALA A 52 -0.76 13.52 -14.83
N ALA A 53 -0.76 14.75 -15.36
CA ALA A 53 0.17 15.17 -16.40
C ALA A 53 1.64 15.06 -15.96
N SER A 54 1.95 15.44 -14.71
CA SER A 54 3.29 15.30 -14.15
C SER A 54 3.70 13.83 -14.01
N MET A 55 2.80 12.98 -13.51
CA MET A 55 3.05 11.54 -13.40
C MET A 55 3.21 10.88 -14.77
N LYS A 56 2.43 11.27 -15.79
CA LYS A 56 2.60 10.80 -17.19
C LYS A 56 3.99 11.11 -17.75
N ARG A 57 4.59 12.27 -17.39
CA ARG A 57 5.96 12.64 -17.80
C ARG A 57 7.02 11.80 -17.08
N MET A 58 6.84 11.53 -15.79
CA MET A 58 7.76 10.69 -15.01
C MET A 58 7.65 9.20 -15.38
N CYS A 59 6.48 8.78 -15.88
CA CYS A 59 6.17 7.41 -16.29
C CYS A 59 5.79 7.32 -17.78
N PRO A 60 6.77 7.44 -18.71
CA PRO A 60 6.53 7.33 -20.14
C PRO A 60 6.16 5.90 -20.57
N VAL A 61 5.38 5.78 -21.66
CA VAL A 61 4.90 4.49 -22.20
C VAL A 61 6.03 3.68 -22.86
N LYS A 62 6.95 4.36 -23.55
CA LYS A 62 8.05 3.75 -24.29
C LYS A 62 9.33 3.76 -23.46
N GLY A 63 10.09 2.66 -23.50
CA GLY A 63 11.35 2.55 -22.76
C GLY A 63 11.15 2.39 -21.25
N ARG A 64 10.20 1.53 -20.84
CA ARG A 64 9.93 1.16 -19.45
C ARG A 64 11.23 0.72 -18.75
N ALA A 65 11.96 1.67 -18.18
CA ALA A 65 13.03 1.34 -17.25
C ALA A 65 12.36 0.59 -16.11
N ARG A 66 12.79 -0.66 -15.87
CA ARG A 66 12.21 -1.56 -14.86
C ARG A 66 12.12 -0.91 -13.47
N ASN A 67 12.96 0.09 -13.23
CA ASN A 67 13.08 0.83 -11.98
C ASN A 67 12.49 2.25 -12.04
N ALA A 68 11.77 2.62 -13.10
CA ALA A 68 11.09 3.92 -13.17
C ALA A 68 9.97 3.98 -12.14
N GLY A 69 9.87 5.14 -11.48
CA GLY A 69 8.90 5.37 -10.43
C GLY A 69 9.10 6.75 -9.79
N VAL A 70 8.32 6.98 -8.74
CA VAL A 70 8.25 8.27 -8.05
C VAL A 70 8.21 8.04 -6.54
N THR A 71 8.56 9.06 -5.77
CA THR A 71 8.31 9.04 -4.33
C THR A 71 6.81 9.05 -4.07
N MET A 72 6.36 8.35 -3.03
CA MET A 72 4.93 8.22 -2.73
C MET A 72 4.30 9.54 -2.25
N ASP A 73 5.10 10.41 -1.63
CA ASP A 73 4.75 11.79 -1.32
C ASP A 73 5.92 12.76 -1.64
N PRO A 74 5.70 14.10 -1.52
CA PRO A 74 6.75 15.11 -1.73
C PRO A 74 7.81 15.19 -0.62
N SER A 75 7.65 14.49 0.49
CA SER A 75 8.49 14.52 1.70
C SER A 75 9.08 13.13 1.99
N PRO A 76 9.78 12.50 1.03
CA PRO A 76 10.10 11.06 1.07
C PRO A 76 11.00 10.61 2.22
N MET A 77 11.69 11.55 2.88
CA MET A 77 12.59 11.28 4.00
C MET A 77 12.01 11.71 5.35
N SER A 78 10.76 12.16 5.40
CA SER A 78 10.12 12.66 6.60
C SER A 78 8.76 12.01 6.81
N PHE A 79 8.61 11.32 7.94
CA PHE A 79 7.30 10.82 8.34
C PHE A 79 6.47 11.96 8.93
N ASP A 80 5.60 12.52 8.11
CA ASP A 80 4.77 13.67 8.46
C ASP A 80 3.34 13.56 7.87
N ASN A 81 2.55 14.63 7.97
CA ASN A 81 1.17 14.62 7.50
C ASN A 81 0.99 15.16 6.07
N THR A 82 2.08 15.37 5.32
CA THR A 82 2.07 15.82 3.93
C THR A 82 1.29 14.85 3.05
N TYR A 83 1.42 13.54 3.27
CA TYR A 83 0.58 12.51 2.64
C TYR A 83 -0.91 12.89 2.65
N TYR A 84 -1.48 13.19 3.83
CA TYR A 84 -2.90 13.53 3.92
C TYR A 84 -3.24 14.88 3.28
N ARG A 85 -2.30 15.84 3.31
CA ARG A 85 -2.46 17.13 2.63
C ARG A 85 -2.54 16.97 1.12
N VAL A 86 -1.71 16.10 0.52
CA VAL A 86 -1.72 15.87 -0.92
C VAL A 86 -2.93 15.04 -1.36
N VAL A 87 -3.39 14.09 -0.54
CA VAL A 87 -4.64 13.35 -0.80
C VAL A 87 -5.84 14.31 -0.90
N LEU A 88 -5.97 15.28 0.01
CA LEU A 88 -7.02 16.31 -0.06
C LEU A 88 -6.96 17.16 -1.34
N GLN A 89 -5.78 17.30 -1.94
CA GLN A 89 -5.57 18.06 -3.18
C GLN A 89 -5.83 17.23 -4.45
N GLY A 90 -6.31 15.98 -4.33
CA GLY A 90 -6.46 15.08 -5.47
C GLY A 90 -5.12 14.56 -5.99
N LYS A 91 -4.08 14.57 -5.15
CA LYS A 91 -2.72 14.15 -5.52
C LYS A 91 -2.28 12.88 -4.80
N GLY A 92 -3.22 12.03 -4.36
CA GLY A 92 -2.90 10.68 -3.91
C GLY A 92 -2.35 9.89 -5.10
N LEU A 93 -1.27 9.12 -4.90
CA LEU A 93 -0.60 8.40 -5.98
C LEU A 93 -1.40 7.16 -6.39
N PHE A 94 -1.84 6.37 -5.42
CA PHE A 94 -2.62 5.14 -5.65
C PHE A 94 -4.12 5.41 -5.60
N SER A 95 -4.92 4.56 -6.27
CA SER A 95 -6.38 4.69 -6.27
C SER A 95 -6.93 4.56 -4.85
N ILE A 96 -6.30 3.70 -4.05
CA ILE A 96 -6.69 3.49 -2.65
C ILE A 96 -6.43 4.71 -1.76
N ASP A 97 -5.43 5.54 -2.09
CA ASP A 97 -5.19 6.80 -1.38
C ASP A 97 -6.33 7.77 -1.64
N GLN A 98 -6.73 7.91 -2.91
CA GLN A 98 -7.79 8.84 -3.29
C GLN A 98 -9.17 8.33 -2.84
N ALA A 99 -9.34 7.01 -2.75
CA ALA A 99 -10.51 6.36 -2.17
C ALA A 99 -10.71 6.65 -0.67
N LEU A 100 -9.74 7.25 0.03
CA LEU A 100 -9.95 7.74 1.39
C LEU A 100 -10.98 8.87 1.46
N LEU A 101 -11.18 9.61 0.37
CA LEU A 101 -12.11 10.74 0.33
C LEU A 101 -13.54 10.35 -0.03
N THR A 102 -13.79 9.12 -0.48
CA THR A 102 -15.13 8.70 -0.96
C THR A 102 -16.13 8.53 0.16
N HIS A 103 -15.70 8.13 1.36
CA HIS A 103 -16.58 7.91 2.50
C HIS A 103 -16.49 9.08 3.51
N PRO A 104 -17.62 9.65 3.99
CA PRO A 104 -17.60 10.82 4.88
C PRO A 104 -16.77 10.65 6.15
N LYS A 105 -16.82 9.47 6.76
CA LYS A 105 -16.04 9.12 7.96
C LYS A 105 -14.53 9.20 7.71
N THR A 106 -14.05 8.65 6.61
CA THR A 106 -12.62 8.58 6.28
C THR A 106 -12.12 9.93 5.79
N LYS A 107 -12.94 10.65 5.02
CA LYS A 107 -12.67 12.04 4.64
C LYS A 107 -12.43 12.94 5.85
N ARG A 108 -13.27 12.83 6.91
CA ARG A 108 -13.06 13.57 8.16
C ARG A 108 -11.72 13.25 8.83
N LEU A 109 -11.32 11.98 8.85
CA LEU A 109 -10.03 11.56 9.40
C LEU A 109 -8.87 12.14 8.59
N VAL A 110 -8.94 12.05 7.25
CA VAL A 110 -7.94 12.66 6.36
C VAL A 110 -7.81 14.16 6.63
N THR A 111 -8.92 14.89 6.73
CA THR A 111 -8.90 16.33 7.05
C THR A 111 -8.26 16.61 8.42
N ARG A 112 -8.60 15.81 9.44
CA ARG A 112 -8.01 15.94 10.78
C ARG A 112 -6.49 15.74 10.74
N PHE A 113 -6.01 14.70 10.05
CA PHE A 113 -4.58 14.40 9.96
C PHE A 113 -3.82 15.40 9.11
N ALA A 114 -4.39 15.87 8.01
CA ALA A 114 -3.82 16.93 7.19
C ALA A 114 -3.62 18.25 7.97
N THR A 115 -4.44 18.48 9.01
CA THR A 115 -4.38 19.69 9.85
C THR A 115 -3.50 19.48 11.09
N SER A 116 -3.42 18.27 11.63
CA SER A 116 -2.68 17.96 12.86
C SER A 116 -1.74 16.77 12.68
N ARG A 117 -0.44 17.05 12.59
CA ARG A 117 0.62 16.03 12.60
C ARG A 117 0.58 15.16 13.85
N LYS A 118 0.34 15.77 15.02
CA LYS A 118 0.22 15.02 16.27
C LYS A 118 -0.92 14.01 16.23
N ALA A 119 -2.12 14.44 15.80
CA ALA A 119 -3.27 13.53 15.68
C ALA A 119 -2.99 12.37 14.70
N PHE A 120 -2.28 12.64 13.61
CA PHE A 120 -1.84 11.60 12.69
C PHE A 120 -0.90 10.60 13.37
N VAL A 121 0.22 11.07 13.91
CA VAL A 121 1.26 10.20 14.49
C VAL A 121 0.70 9.38 15.64
N ASP A 122 -0.05 9.99 16.57
CA ASP A 122 -0.66 9.29 17.70
C ASP A 122 -1.59 8.15 17.23
N THR A 123 -2.44 8.43 16.23
CA THR A 123 -3.38 7.42 15.70
C THR A 123 -2.65 6.35 14.89
N PHE A 124 -1.60 6.73 14.16
CA PHE A 124 -0.79 5.81 13.37
C PHE A 124 -0.06 4.82 14.27
N VAL A 125 0.61 5.28 15.32
CA VAL A 125 1.28 4.42 16.32
C VAL A 125 0.29 3.45 16.94
N HIS A 126 -0.87 3.94 17.39
CA HIS A 126 -1.91 3.08 17.94
C HIS A 126 -2.40 2.02 16.94
N SER A 127 -2.52 2.38 15.66
CA SER A 127 -2.95 1.46 14.60
C SER A 127 -1.90 0.37 14.33
N ILE A 128 -0.60 0.72 14.32
CA ILE A 128 0.49 -0.25 14.11
C ILE A 128 0.67 -1.16 15.33
N VAL A 129 0.57 -0.63 16.55
CA VAL A 129 0.59 -1.46 17.77
C VAL A 129 -0.55 -2.48 17.72
N LYS A 130 -1.76 -2.03 17.37
CA LYS A 130 -2.91 -2.92 17.22
C LYS A 130 -2.76 -3.93 16.08
N LEU A 131 -2.13 -3.54 14.97
CA LEU A 131 -1.82 -4.48 13.88
C LEU A 131 -0.80 -5.54 14.33
N SER A 132 0.19 -5.15 15.15
CA SER A 132 1.22 -6.06 15.66
C SER A 132 0.71 -7.02 16.74
N SER A 133 -0.44 -6.73 17.36
CA SER A 133 -1.05 -7.60 18.37
C SER A 133 -1.87 -8.75 17.77
N VAL A 134 -1.88 -8.92 16.44
CA VAL A 134 -2.52 -10.08 15.82
C VAL A 134 -1.68 -11.32 16.14
N THR A 135 -2.23 -12.18 16.99
CA THR A 135 -1.55 -13.40 17.47
C THR A 135 -1.76 -14.57 16.50
N GLY A 136 -0.75 -15.42 16.39
CA GLY A 136 -0.76 -16.65 15.60
C GLY A 136 0.65 -17.25 15.53
N GLY A 137 0.81 -18.36 14.81
CA GLY A 137 2.10 -19.03 14.61
C GLY A 137 2.30 -20.26 15.49
N GLN A 138 2.93 -21.29 14.91
CA GLN A 138 3.20 -22.58 15.56
C GLN A 138 4.68 -22.77 15.92
N GLU A 139 5.57 -21.88 15.46
CA GLU A 139 7.01 -22.02 15.63
C GLU A 139 7.72 -20.67 15.74
N ILE A 140 8.92 -20.70 16.32
CA ILE A 140 9.90 -19.62 16.23
C ILE A 140 10.92 -20.00 15.16
N ARG A 141 10.90 -19.31 14.01
CA ARG A 141 11.82 -19.62 12.90
C ARG A 141 13.26 -19.25 13.23
N ARG A 142 14.18 -20.19 13.00
CA ARG A 142 15.62 -19.93 13.06
C ARG A 142 16.13 -19.20 11.82
N ASN A 143 15.48 -19.43 10.69
CA ASN A 143 15.74 -18.75 9.42
C ASN A 143 14.41 -18.29 8.83
N CYS A 144 14.18 -16.99 8.70
CA CYS A 144 12.90 -16.45 8.22
C CYS A 144 12.51 -16.89 6.79
N ARG A 145 13.48 -17.39 6.01
CA ARG A 145 13.27 -17.81 4.61
C ARG A 145 12.73 -19.24 4.48
N VAL A 146 12.82 -20.06 5.52
CA VAL A 146 12.44 -21.49 5.50
C VAL A 146 11.70 -21.87 6.79
N VAL A 147 10.71 -22.74 6.67
CA VAL A 147 10.01 -23.34 7.81
C VAL A 147 11.00 -24.24 8.56
N ASN A 148 10.93 -24.31 9.90
CA ASN A 148 11.81 -25.24 10.61
C ASN A 148 11.36 -26.68 10.29
N CYS A 149 12.32 -27.56 10.00
CA CYS A 149 12.03 -28.98 9.84
C CYS A 149 12.15 -29.67 11.20
N PHE A 150 11.05 -30.25 11.69
CA PHE A 150 11.01 -30.98 12.96
C PHE A 150 10.88 -32.52 12.79
N GLN A 151 10.81 -33.03 11.56
CA GLN A 151 10.72 -34.47 11.26
C GLN A 151 11.76 -34.88 10.21
N ALA A 152 12.62 -35.85 10.54
CA ALA A 152 13.52 -36.46 9.56
C ALA A 152 12.79 -37.53 8.71
N PRO A 153 13.12 -37.68 7.41
CA PRO A 153 14.18 -36.98 6.69
C PRO A 153 13.66 -35.69 6.02
N CYS A 154 14.34 -34.57 6.31
CA CYS A 154 14.06 -33.23 5.77
C CYS A 154 14.42 -33.05 4.28
N ASP A 155 14.89 -34.12 3.60
CA ASP A 155 15.54 -34.03 2.29
C ASP A 155 14.64 -34.38 1.09
N TYR A 156 13.38 -34.80 1.30
CA TYR A 156 12.59 -35.33 0.17
C TYR A 156 11.61 -34.36 -0.50
N PHE A 157 11.31 -33.18 0.07
CA PHE A 157 10.24 -32.32 -0.47
C PHE A 157 10.64 -30.88 -0.85
N TYR A 158 11.86 -30.43 -0.56
CA TYR A 158 12.30 -29.07 -0.91
C TYR A 158 13.53 -29.08 -1.82
N GLY A 159 13.34 -29.56 -3.05
CA GLY A 159 14.24 -29.29 -4.17
C GLY A 159 13.86 -27.99 -4.92
N PRO A 160 14.80 -27.33 -5.62
CA PRO A 160 14.63 -25.97 -6.14
C PRO A 160 13.63 -25.80 -7.29
N ASN A 161 12.95 -26.86 -7.75
CA ASN A 161 12.09 -26.83 -8.94
C ASN A 161 10.89 -27.78 -8.87
N ARG A 162 9.93 -27.59 -7.95
CA ARG A 162 8.59 -28.18 -8.12
C ARG A 162 7.47 -27.24 -7.69
N PHE A 163 6.67 -26.87 -8.68
CA PHE A 163 5.36 -26.24 -8.51
C PHE A 163 4.46 -27.16 -7.67
N PHE A 164 3.79 -26.58 -6.68
CA PHE A 164 2.75 -27.25 -5.90
C PHE A 164 1.62 -27.70 -6.85
N ILE A 165 1.50 -29.02 -7.07
CA ILE A 165 0.24 -29.62 -7.52
C ILE A 165 -0.51 -30.02 -6.26
N TRP A 166 -1.63 -29.37 -5.99
CA TRP A 166 -2.60 -29.82 -4.99
C TRP A 166 -3.44 -30.98 -5.57
N PRO A 167 -3.73 -32.05 -4.80
CA PRO A 167 -4.78 -32.98 -5.18
C PRO A 167 -6.15 -32.32 -4.92
N ILE A 168 -7.00 -32.31 -5.95
CA ILE A 168 -8.41 -31.95 -5.87
C ILE A 168 -9.13 -33.17 -5.27
N SER A 169 -9.85 -32.97 -4.17
CA SER A 169 -10.93 -33.84 -3.70
C SER A 169 -12.24 -33.10 -3.87
#